data_AF-A0A7W4GP97-F1
#
_entry.id   AF-A0A7W4GP97-F1
#
_cell.length_a   1.000
_cell.length_b   1.000
_cell.length_c   1.000
_cell.angle_alpha   90.00
_cell.angle_beta   90.00
_cell.angle_gamma   90.00
#
_symmetry.space_group_name_H-M   'P 1'
#
loop_
_entity.id
_entity.type
_entity.pdbx_description
1 polymer ?
#
loop_
_entity_poly.entity_id
_entity_poly.type
_entity_poly.pdbx_seq_one_letter_code
_entity_poly.pdbx_strand_id
1 'polypeptide(L)' 'MRTVSIFKNGKNQAVRLPKDLEFDGVNELEIHKDGDVITLRPARPNWLSFGEHEKADSDFMANREDVITDEGRFNFE' A
#
# COMPACT_ATOMS: atom_id res chain seq x y z
N MET A 1 10.05 14.26 16.11
CA MET A 1 10.48 14.76 14.78
C MET A 1 11.99 14.62 14.71
N ARG A 2 12.53 13.91 13.72
CA ARG A 2 13.98 13.64 13.59
C ARG A 2 14.49 14.25 12.30
N THR A 3 15.59 14.98 12.38
CA THR A 3 16.29 15.51 11.21
C THR A 3 17.36 14.52 10.76
N VAL A 4 17.52 14.37 9.45
CA VAL A 4 18.59 13.59 8.83
C VAL A 4 19.35 14.47 7.86
N SER A 5 20.65 14.23 7.70
CA SER A 5 21.47 14.96 6.73
C SER A 5 21.33 14.35 5.34
N ILE A 6 21.21 15.21 4.34
CA ILE A 6 21.29 14.82 2.93
C ILE A 6 22.77 14.77 2.53
N PHE A 7 23.17 13.74 1.80
CA PHE A 7 24.51 13.62 1.24
C PHE A 7 24.45 13.33 -0.27
N LYS A 8 25.61 13.39 -0.94
CA LYS A 8 25.73 13.04 -2.35
C LYS A 8 26.19 11.60 -2.51
N ASN A 9 25.50 10.85 -3.38
CA ASN A 9 25.94 9.55 -3.87
C ASN A 9 26.14 9.65 -5.39
N GLY A 10 27.40 9.85 -5.81
CA GLY A 10 27.72 10.25 -7.18
C GLY A 10 27.05 11.60 -7.54
N LYS A 11 26.24 11.60 -8.60
CA LYS A 11 25.49 12.79 -9.04
C LYS A 11 24.17 13.01 -8.27
N ASN A 12 23.71 12.00 -7.52
CA ASN A 12 22.40 11.98 -6.88
C ASN A 12 22.45 12.47 -5.43
N GLN A 13 21.32 12.97 -4.91
CA GLN A 13 21.14 13.18 -3.48
C GLN A 13 20.60 11.92 -2.83
N ALA A 14 21.03 11.66 -1.60
CA ALA A 14 20.60 10.52 -0.81
C ALA A 14 20.40 10.90 0.66
N VAL A 15 19.51 10.17 1.33
CA VAL A 15 19.33 10.19 2.78
C VAL A 15 19.62 8.79 3.32
N ARG A 16 20.18 8.71 4.52
CA ARG A 16 20.31 7.43 5.22
C ARG A 16 19.03 7.21 6.00
N LEU A 17 18.34 6.10 5.74
CA LEU A 17 17.24 5.68 6.60
C LEU A 17 17.84 5.24 7.95
N PRO A 18 17.36 5.78 9.07
CA PRO A 18 17.66 5.21 10.38
C PRO A 18 17.19 3.76 10.46
N LYS A 19 17.89 2.94 11.25
CA LYS A 19 17.59 1.50 11.40
C LYS A 19 16.14 1.22 11.81
N ASP A 20 15.56 2.08 12.63
CA ASP A 20 14.16 2.02 13.08
C ASP A 20 13.13 2.38 11.99
N LEU A 21 13.58 2.93 10.86
CA LEU A 21 12.76 3.34 9.71
C LEU A 21 13.16 2.59 8.41
N GLU A 22 13.98 1.55 8.50
CA GLU A 22 14.32 0.70 7.37
C GLU A 22 13.10 -0.10 6.90
N PHE A 23 12.99 -0.31 5.59
CA PHE A 23 11.97 -1.18 5.01
C PHE A 23 12.48 -2.62 4.98
N ASP A 24 11.71 -3.55 5.53
CA ASP A 24 12.03 -4.98 5.50
C ASP A 24 11.37 -5.68 4.30
N GLY A 25 12.07 -6.65 3.71
CA GLY A 25 11.55 -7.50 2.64
C GLY A 25 11.23 -6.82 1.30
N VAL A 26 11.63 -5.56 1.08
CA VAL A 26 11.38 -4.83 -0.17
C VAL A 26 12.65 -4.20 -0.72
N ASN A 27 12.84 -4.30 -2.03
CA ASN A 27 14.03 -3.77 -2.70
C ASN A 27 13.78 -2.42 -3.39
N GLU A 28 12.51 -2.07 -3.61
CA GLU A 28 12.11 -0.91 -4.39
C GLU A 28 10.98 -0.15 -3.71
N LEU A 29 11.06 1.19 -3.78
CA LEU A 29 10.07 2.11 -3.26
C LEU A 29 9.58 3.02 -4.38
N GLU A 30 8.28 3.28 -4.40
CA GLU A 30 7.71 4.38 -5.15
C GLU A 30 8.01 5.70 -4.44
N ILE A 31 8.36 6.72 -5.22
CA ILE A 31 8.64 8.08 -4.74
C ILE A 31 7.61 9.05 -5.32
N HIS A 32 6.96 9.81 -4.44
CA HIS A 32 6.05 10.89 -4.81
C HIS A 32 6.47 12.19 -4.14
N LYS A 33 6.39 13.31 -4.86
CA LYS A 33 6.71 14.63 -4.34
C LYS A 33 5.51 15.55 -4.50
N ASP A 34 5.11 16.16 -3.39
CA ASP A 34 4.08 17.20 -3.33
C ASP A 34 4.65 18.40 -2.56
N GLY A 35 4.92 19.50 -3.27
CA GLY A 35 5.60 20.65 -2.69
C GLY A 35 6.99 20.33 -2.13
N ASP A 36 7.15 20.49 -0.82
CA ASP A 36 8.35 20.16 -0.04
C ASP A 36 8.29 18.78 0.64
N VAL A 37 7.20 18.04 0.45
CA VAL A 37 6.98 16.70 1.00
C VAL A 37 7.40 15.64 -0.02
N ILE A 38 8.23 14.69 0.43
CA ILE A 38 8.54 13.47 -0.31
C ILE A 38 7.98 12.28 0.45
N THR A 39 7.12 11.51 -0.22
CA THR A 39 6.54 10.27 0.31
C THR A 39 7.22 9.09 -0.38
N LEU A 40 7.75 8.17 0.43
CA LEU A 40 8.30 6.89 -0.01
C LEU A 40 7.40 5.76 0.48
N ARG A 41 7.00 4.86 -0.42
CA ARG A 41 6.20 3.69 -0.08
C ARG A 41 6.71 2.45 -0.81
N PRO A 42 6.59 1.24 -0.24
CA PRO A 42 6.91 0.01 -0.97
C PRO A 42 6.24 -0.02 -2.34
N ALA A 43 7.01 -0.33 -3.38
CA ALA A 43 6.44 -0.58 -4.69
C ALA A 43 5.53 -1.81 -4.59
N ARG A 44 4.26 -1.65 -4.97
CA ARG A 44 3.28 -2.74 -4.97
C ARG A 44 2.69 -2.87 -6.36
N PRO A 45 2.31 -4.09 -6.77
CA PRO A 45 1.48 -4.25 -7.95
C PRO A 45 0.24 -3.37 -7.84
N ASN A 46 -0.05 -2.59 -8.89
CA ASN A 46 -1.27 -1.78 -8.93
C ASN A 46 -2.49 -2.69 -9.16
N TRP A 47 -3.69 -2.14 -9.05
CA TRP A 47 -4.92 -2.95 -9.14
C TRP A 47 -5.11 -3.70 -10.47
N LEU A 48 -4.42 -3.29 -11.55
CA LEU A 48 -4.46 -4.00 -12.83
C LEU A 48 -3.78 -5.37 -12.72
N SER A 49 -2.78 -5.52 -11.85
CA SER A 49 -2.13 -6.82 -11.59
C SER A 49 -3.07 -7.89 -11.06
N PHE A 50 -4.20 -7.49 -10.45
CA PHE A 50 -5.21 -8.45 -9.98
C PHE A 50 -5.74 -9.33 -11.13
N GLY A 51 -5.82 -8.77 -12.35
CA GLY A 51 -6.24 -9.51 -13.53
C GLY A 51 -5.24 -10.57 -14.02
N GLU A 52 -4.00 -10.56 -13.52
CA GLU A 52 -2.97 -11.54 -13.84
C GLU A 52 -3.09 -12.82 -13.00
N HIS A 53 -3.89 -12.78 -11.93
CA HIS A 53 -4.12 -13.93 -11.07
C HIS A 53 -5.15 -14.90 -11.66
N GLU A 54 -5.04 -16.17 -11.26
CA GLU A 54 -6.01 -17.20 -11.64
C GLU A 54 -7.41 -16.86 -11.10
N LYS A 55 -8.42 -17.25 -11.88
CA LYS A 55 -9.81 -17.14 -11.44
C LYS A 55 -10.02 -18.07 -10.26
N ALA A 56 -10.89 -17.65 -9.34
CA ALA A 56 -11.40 -18.54 -8.31
C ALA A 56 -12.12 -19.75 -8.93
N ASP A 57 -12.15 -20.85 -8.20
CA ASP A 57 -12.88 -22.06 -8.59
C ASP A 57 -14.37 -21.76 -8.80
N SER A 58 -15.04 -22.57 -9.62
CA SER A 58 -16.43 -22.31 -10.03
C SER A 58 -17.43 -22.39 -8.88
N ASP A 59 -17.06 -23.03 -7.77
CA ASP A 59 -17.87 -23.16 -6.55
C ASP A 59 -17.41 -22.23 -5.42
N PHE A 60 -16.37 -21.42 -5.64
CA PHE A 60 -15.89 -20.47 -4.64
C PHE A 60 -16.99 -19.47 -4.28
N MET A 61 -17.40 -19.48 -3.01
CA MET A 61 -18.53 -18.69 -2.49
C MET A 61 -19.87 -18.98 -3.18
N ALA A 62 -20.11 -20.21 -3.66
CA ALA A 62 -21.41 -20.61 -4.21
C ALA A 62 -22.58 -20.41 -3.22
N ASN A 63 -22.30 -20.53 -1.92
CA ASN A 63 -23.19 -20.11 -0.85
C ASN A 63 -22.52 -18.99 -0.06
N ARG A 64 -23.24 -17.87 0.12
CA ARG A 64 -22.79 -16.74 0.93
C ARG A 64 -23.90 -16.38 1.90
N GLU A 65 -23.77 -16.85 3.12
CA GLU A 65 -24.71 -16.52 4.18
C GLU A 65 -24.50 -15.07 4.64
N ASP A 66 -25.61 -14.38 4.90
CA ASP A 66 -25.57 -13.07 5.52
C ASP A 66 -25.15 -13.22 6.99
N VAL A 67 -23.97 -12.68 7.30
CA VAL A 67 -23.47 -12.59 8.69
C VAL A 67 -24.06 -11.42 9.46
N ILE A 68 -24.75 -10.50 8.77
CA ILE A 68 -25.46 -9.38 9.36
C ILE A 68 -26.92 -9.54 9.00
N THR A 69 -27.74 -9.86 10.00
CA THR A 69 -29.20 -9.81 9.86
C THR A 69 -29.64 -8.36 9.84
N ASP A 70 -30.55 -8.00 8.92
CA ASP A 70 -31.20 -6.69 8.96
C ASP A 70 -31.96 -6.55 10.29
N GLU A 71 -31.48 -5.64 11.13
CA GLU A 71 -32.11 -5.33 12.42
C GLU A 71 -33.23 -4.29 12.29
N GLY A 72 -33.63 -3.92 11.06
CA GLY A 72 -34.68 -2.91 10.82
C GLY A 72 -34.27 -1.52 11.29
N ARG A 73 -32.96 -1.22 11.32
CA ARG A 73 -32.41 0.05 11.86
C ARG A 73 -32.65 1.26 10.96
N PHE A 74 -33.08 1.05 9.72
CA PHE A 74 -33.38 2.12 8.77
C PHE A 74 -34.69 1.82 8.03
N ASN A 75 -35.74 2.56 8.35
CA ASN A 75 -36.94 2.65 7.52
C ASN A 75 -36.79 3.87 6.60
N PHE A 76 -36.76 3.63 5.29
CA PHE A 76 -36.90 4.68 4.30
C PHE A 76 -38.39 4.82 3.96
N GLU A 77 -39.13 5.55 4.81
CA GLU A 77 -40.41 6.16 4.39
C GLU A 77 -40.16 7.31 3.41
#